data_AF-A0A1H1QBU8-F1
#
_entry.id   AF-A0A1H1QBU8-F1
#
_cell.length_a   1.000
_cell.length_b   1.000
_cell.length_c   1.000
_cell.angle_alpha   90.00
_cell.angle_beta   90.00
_cell.angle_gamma   90.00
#
_symmetry.space_group_name_H-M   'P 1'
#
loop_
_entity.id
_entity.type
_entity.pdbx_description
1 polymer ?
#
loop_
_entity_poly.entity_id
_entity_poly.type
_entity_poly.pdbx_seq_one_letter_code
_entity_poly.pdbx_strand_id
1 'polypeptide(L)'
;MDIWKVTLVNEERLTVRIVVDDLQKKAGRSASALLDTNPDQPGAEFQIGSGLYDSDWQIFKVGGNEPLNCPIEQGLNYQSDVIRWTTGPKCLGKYSKVRVRVATQSGGNKDYSPGPKSMHPWVARF
;
A
#
# COMPACT_ATOMS: atom_id res chain seq x y z
N MET A 1 -8.25 6.66 -13.03
CA MET A 1 -7.66 7.44 -11.92
C MET A 1 -6.20 7.22 -12.13
N ASP A 2 -5.47 8.30 -12.36
CA ASP A 2 -4.09 8.19 -12.83
C ASP A 2 -3.17 8.46 -11.65
N ILE A 3 -2.21 7.57 -11.46
CA ILE A 3 -1.25 7.67 -10.35
C ILE A 3 -0.04 8.42 -10.87
N TRP A 4 0.23 9.55 -10.23
CA TRP A 4 1.36 10.41 -10.55
C TRP A 4 2.64 9.91 -9.90
N LYS A 5 2.53 9.52 -8.63
CA LYS A 5 3.70 9.15 -7.82
C LYS A 5 3.31 8.21 -6.71
N VAL A 6 4.15 7.21 -6.48
CA VAL A 6 4.10 6.39 -5.28
C VAL A 6 5.39 6.61 -4.50
N THR A 7 5.26 6.90 -3.22
CA THR A 7 6.40 7.07 -2.31
C THR A 7 6.27 6.07 -1.19
N LEU A 8 7.35 5.37 -0.90
CA LEU A 8 7.48 4.50 0.26
C LEU A 8 8.29 5.24 1.31
N VAL A 9 7.66 5.47 2.46
CA VAL A 9 8.34 5.97 3.67
C VAL A 9 8.46 4.79 4.62
N ASN A 10 9.67 4.60 5.13
CA ASN A 10 10.09 3.36 5.73
C ASN A 10 10.82 3.63 7.04
N GLU A 11 10.03 3.75 8.10
CA GLU A 11 10.49 4.03 9.46
C GLU A 11 10.07 2.87 10.38
N GLU A 12 9.41 3.13 11.51
CA GLU A 12 8.82 2.09 12.36
C GLU A 12 7.57 1.43 11.73
N ARG A 13 7.07 1.98 10.62
CA ARG A 13 5.90 1.49 9.90
C ARG A 13 6.16 1.60 8.40
N LEU A 14 5.51 0.74 7.60
CA LEU A 14 5.49 0.90 6.15
C LEU A 14 4.39 1.91 5.81
N THR A 15 4.76 3.05 5.23
CA THR A 15 3.81 4.01 4.69
C THR A 15 3.91 4.05 3.17
N VAL A 16 2.80 3.73 2.51
CA VAL A 16 2.61 3.88 1.07
C VAL A 16 1.83 5.16 0.83
N ARG A 17 2.45 6.14 0.18
CA ARG A 17 1.81 7.39 -0.23
C ARG A 17 1.61 7.39 -1.74
N ILE A 18 0.39 7.58 -2.19
CA ILE A 18 -0.03 7.53 -3.59
C ILE A 18 -0.62 8.88 -3.92
N VAL A 19 0.02 9.58 -4.86
CA VAL A 19 -0.48 10.83 -5.41
C VAL A 19 -1.27 10.49 -6.66
N VAL A 20 -2.52 10.93 -6.72
CA VAL A 20 -3.43 10.70 -7.84
C VAL A 20 -3.86 12.02 -8.48
N ASP A 21 -4.48 11.95 -9.65
CA ASP A 21 -5.13 13.11 -10.25
C ASP A 21 -6.55 13.29 -9.68
N ASP A 22 -6.83 14.46 -9.09
CA ASP A 22 -8.15 14.94 -8.67
C ASP A 22 -8.95 13.88 -7.89
N LEU A 23 -8.49 13.60 -6.66
CA LEU A 23 -9.05 12.59 -5.76
C LEU A 23 -10.55 12.82 -5.52
N GLN A 24 -10.98 14.09 -5.48
CA GLN A 24 -12.39 14.46 -5.30
C GLN A 24 -13.27 14.03 -6.48
N LYS A 25 -12.87 14.30 -7.73
CA LYS A 25 -13.65 13.85 -8.91
C LYS A 25 -13.54 12.36 -9.20
N LYS A 26 -12.59 11.67 -8.56
CA LYS A 26 -12.41 10.21 -8.67
C LYS A 26 -13.01 9.45 -7.47
N ALA A 27 -13.75 10.13 -6.60
CA ALA A 27 -14.59 9.52 -5.57
C ALA A 27 -15.44 8.37 -6.16
N GLY A 28 -15.44 7.21 -5.49
CA GLY A 28 -16.11 5.99 -5.94
C GLY A 28 -15.25 5.05 -6.81
N ARG A 29 -14.00 5.43 -7.15
CA ARG A 29 -13.02 4.49 -7.70
C ARG A 29 -12.26 3.77 -6.58
N SER A 30 -11.52 2.74 -6.93
CA SER A 30 -10.63 2.04 -5.99
C SER A 30 -9.16 2.12 -6.43
N ALA A 31 -8.28 2.17 -5.44
CA ALA A 31 -6.86 1.90 -5.59
C ALA A 31 -6.47 0.75 -4.67
N SER A 32 -5.53 -0.06 -5.14
CA SER A 32 -4.93 -1.12 -4.36
C SER A 32 -3.41 -1.05 -4.41
N ALA A 33 -2.73 -1.16 -3.28
CA ALA A 33 -1.30 -1.42 -3.24
C ALA A 33 -1.05 -2.91 -3.12
N LEU A 34 -0.24 -3.45 -4.02
CA LEU A 34 0.29 -4.80 -3.99
C LEU A 34 1.70 -4.74 -3.39
N LEU A 35 1.92 -5.44 -2.29
CA LEU A 35 3.18 -5.47 -1.57
C LEU A 35 3.90 -6.80 -1.86
N ASP A 36 5.11 -6.69 -2.38
CA ASP A 36 6.08 -7.77 -2.53
C ASP A 36 7.11 -7.60 -1.41
N THR A 37 7.16 -8.58 -0.54
CA THR A 37 7.83 -8.46 0.74
C THR A 37 8.87 -9.55 0.98
N ASN A 38 8.85 -10.59 0.14
CA ASN A 38 9.79 -11.68 0.10
C ASN A 38 10.72 -11.55 -1.13
N PRO A 39 11.96 -11.08 -0.95
CA PRO A 39 12.90 -10.94 -2.07
C PRO A 39 13.28 -12.27 -2.73
N ASP A 40 13.09 -13.41 -2.04
CA ASP A 40 13.40 -14.74 -2.56
C ASP A 40 12.25 -15.33 -3.40
N GLN A 41 11.05 -14.75 -3.30
CA GLN A 41 9.86 -15.16 -4.07
C GLN A 41 9.21 -13.96 -4.75
N PRO A 42 9.64 -13.61 -5.98
CA PRO A 42 9.11 -12.47 -6.71
C PRO A 42 7.60 -12.58 -6.89
N GLY A 43 6.85 -11.60 -6.37
CA GLY A 43 5.39 -11.67 -6.36
C GLY A 43 4.79 -10.82 -5.26
N ALA A 44 3.56 -10.33 -5.49
CA ALA A 44 2.86 -9.64 -4.41
C ALA A 44 2.32 -10.69 -3.45
N GLU A 45 2.67 -10.58 -2.18
CA GLU A 45 2.17 -11.43 -1.11
C GLU A 45 0.94 -10.81 -0.45
N PHE A 46 0.88 -9.48 -0.42
CA PHE A 46 -0.19 -8.74 0.22
C PHE A 46 -0.83 -7.74 -0.74
N GLN A 47 -2.12 -7.49 -0.52
CA GLN A 47 -2.87 -6.45 -1.19
C GLN A 47 -3.55 -5.58 -0.14
N ILE A 48 -3.30 -4.28 -0.18
CA ILE A 48 -4.08 -3.28 0.53
C ILE A 48 -5.09 -2.73 -0.46
N GLY A 49 -6.38 -2.92 -0.19
CA GLY A 49 -7.46 -2.36 -0.99
C GLY A 49 -8.16 -1.22 -0.27
N SER A 50 -8.58 -0.20 -1.01
CA SER A 50 -9.51 0.82 -0.52
C SER A 50 -10.55 1.12 -1.58
N GLY A 51 -11.82 1.18 -1.15
CA GLY A 51 -12.79 2.03 -1.82
C GLY A 51 -12.56 3.48 -1.37
N LEU A 52 -12.58 4.42 -2.31
CA LEU A 52 -12.23 5.82 -2.05
C LEU A 52 -13.37 6.62 -1.36
N TYR A 53 -14.33 5.94 -0.74
CA TYR A 53 -15.47 6.54 -0.04
C TYR A 53 -15.97 5.58 1.05
N ASP A 54 -15.94 6.02 2.32
CA ASP A 54 -16.60 5.42 3.50
C ASP A 54 -16.57 3.88 3.62
N SER A 55 -15.57 3.26 3.00
CA SER A 55 -15.47 1.81 2.85
C SER A 55 -14.26 1.31 3.60
N ASP A 56 -14.47 0.19 4.27
CA ASP A 56 -13.46 -0.49 5.06
C ASP A 56 -12.24 -0.79 4.18
N TRP A 57 -11.10 -0.22 4.54
CA TRP A 57 -9.83 -0.61 3.97
C TRP A 57 -9.34 -1.86 4.69
N GLN A 58 -8.89 -2.85 3.92
CA GLN A 58 -8.43 -4.12 4.46
C GLN A 58 -7.14 -4.56 3.76
N ILE A 59 -6.30 -5.27 4.50
CA ILE A 59 -5.15 -5.99 3.96
C ILE A 59 -5.58 -7.43 3.72
N PHE A 60 -5.27 -7.95 2.54
CA PHE A 60 -5.46 -9.35 2.19
C PHE A 60 -4.13 -9.98 1.84
N LYS A 61 -4.02 -11.28 2.06
CA LYS A 61 -2.99 -12.07 1.38
C LYS A 61 -3.43 -12.28 -0.08
N VAL A 62 -2.54 -12.09 -1.04
CA VAL A 62 -2.86 -12.32 -2.45
C VAL A 62 -3.27 -13.78 -2.65
N GLY A 63 -4.44 -13.99 -3.27
CA GLY A 63 -5.06 -15.32 -3.43
C GLY A 63 -5.80 -15.83 -2.19
N GLY A 64 -5.82 -15.07 -1.09
CA GLY A 64 -6.64 -15.33 0.08
C GLY A 64 -7.97 -14.57 0.02
N ASN A 65 -8.97 -15.08 0.75
CA ASN A 65 -10.32 -14.51 0.80
C ASN A 65 -10.61 -13.80 2.13
N GLU A 66 -9.69 -13.88 3.09
CA GLU A 66 -9.86 -13.34 4.44
C GLU A 66 -8.97 -12.12 4.65
N PRO A 67 -9.50 -11.04 5.26
CA PRO A 67 -8.70 -9.90 5.65
C PRO A 67 -7.78 -10.25 6.81
N LEU A 68 -6.56 -9.72 6.78
CA LEU A 68 -5.60 -9.85 7.88
C LEU A 68 -6.00 -8.91 9.02
N ASN A 69 -5.99 -9.42 10.24
CA ASN A 69 -6.18 -8.61 11.43
C ASN A 69 -4.93 -7.77 11.71
N CYS A 70 -4.94 -6.55 11.21
CA CYS A 70 -3.76 -5.74 11.03
C CYS A 70 -3.98 -4.29 11.43
N PRO A 71 -3.10 -3.68 12.24
CA PRO A 71 -3.14 -2.24 12.43
C PRO A 71 -2.78 -1.55 11.11
N ILE A 72 -3.82 -1.11 10.41
CA ILE A 72 -3.74 -0.32 9.18
C ILE A 72 -4.45 1.02 9.38
N GLU A 73 -3.76 2.09 9.03
CA GLU A 73 -4.32 3.43 8.99
C GLU A 73 -4.43 3.87 7.54
N GLN A 74 -5.62 4.29 7.12
CA GLN A 74 -5.81 5.02 5.87
C GLN A 74 -5.96 6.51 6.15
N GLY A 75 -5.33 7.33 5.31
CA GLY A 75 -5.59 8.77 5.24
C GLY A 75 -5.89 9.19 3.80
N LEU A 76 -6.90 10.02 3.63
CA LEU A 76 -7.22 10.70 2.37
C LEU A 76 -7.00 12.20 2.56
N ASN A 77 -6.16 12.80 1.72
CA ASN A 77 -5.99 14.24 1.67
C ASN A 77 -6.46 14.74 0.30
N TYR A 78 -7.70 15.23 0.27
CA TYR A 78 -8.34 15.77 -0.92
C TYR A 78 -7.76 17.10 -1.41
N GLN A 79 -7.08 17.88 -0.55
CA GLN A 79 -6.45 19.14 -0.96
C GLN A 79 -5.17 18.91 -1.76
N SER A 80 -4.49 17.79 -1.49
CA SER A 80 -3.22 17.43 -2.15
C SER A 80 -3.31 16.18 -3.03
N ASP A 81 -4.52 15.66 -3.25
CA ASP A 81 -4.80 14.42 -3.98
C ASP A 81 -3.94 13.23 -3.57
N VAL A 82 -3.86 12.99 -2.25
CA VAL A 82 -3.01 11.95 -1.67
C VAL A 82 -3.84 10.90 -0.95
N ILE A 83 -3.56 9.64 -1.28
CA ILE A 83 -3.97 8.47 -0.51
C ILE A 83 -2.74 7.99 0.28
N ARG A 84 -2.91 7.76 1.58
CA ARG A 84 -1.88 7.24 2.47
C ARG A 84 -2.37 5.96 3.11
N TRP A 85 -1.56 4.91 3.02
CA TRP A 85 -1.72 3.68 3.81
C TRP A 85 -0.52 3.48 4.69
N THR A 86 -0.74 3.24 5.97
CA THR A 86 0.31 2.92 6.93
C THR A 86 0.00 1.58 7.57
N THR A 87 0.95 0.65 7.57
CA THR A 87 0.81 -0.66 8.23
C THR A 87 2.01 -0.97 9.12
N GLY A 88 1.73 -1.63 10.24
CA GLY A 88 2.76 -2.07 11.18
C GLY A 88 3.54 -3.30 10.68
N PRO A 89 4.75 -3.55 11.21
CA PRO A 89 5.61 -4.67 10.77
C PRO A 89 5.01 -6.05 11.03
N LYS A 90 4.21 -6.20 12.10
CA LYS A 90 3.57 -7.47 12.49
C LYS A 90 2.64 -8.01 11.40
N CYS A 91 2.11 -7.13 10.56
CA CYS A 91 1.18 -7.48 9.50
C CYS A 91 1.83 -8.10 8.30
N LEU A 92 3.00 -7.58 8.00
CA LEU A 92 3.69 -8.03 6.85
C LEU A 92 4.34 -9.37 7.26
N GLY A 93 4.97 -9.55 8.45
CA GLY A 93 5.96 -10.64 8.80
C GLY A 93 7.49 -10.25 8.83
N LYS A 94 8.42 -10.97 8.16
CA LYS A 94 9.88 -10.64 8.06
C LYS A 94 10.24 -9.81 6.80
N TYR A 95 10.58 -8.51 6.96
CA TYR A 95 11.00 -7.64 5.84
C TYR A 95 12.37 -7.05 6.04
N SER A 96 13.34 -7.50 5.25
CA SER A 96 14.52 -6.71 4.98
C SER A 96 14.28 -5.71 3.83
N LYS A 97 13.35 -6.02 2.91
CA LYS A 97 13.04 -5.23 1.71
C LYS A 97 11.56 -5.32 1.36
N VAL A 98 10.99 -4.23 0.85
CA VAL A 98 9.62 -4.19 0.32
C VAL A 98 9.60 -3.51 -1.05
N ARG A 99 8.87 -4.08 -1.99
CA ARG A 99 8.51 -3.48 -3.28
C ARG A 99 7.00 -3.29 -3.33
N VAL A 100 6.55 -2.15 -3.84
CA VAL A 100 5.12 -1.84 -3.94
C VAL A 100 4.74 -1.55 -5.38
N ARG A 101 3.71 -2.24 -5.85
CA ARG A 101 3.02 -1.99 -7.11
C ARG A 101 1.65 -1.42 -6.79
N VAL A 102 1.12 -0.53 -7.62
CA VAL A 102 -0.21 0.02 -7.38
C VAL A 102 -1.10 -0.27 -8.58
N ALA A 103 -2.26 -0.82 -8.28
CA ALA A 103 -3.32 -1.11 -9.21
C ALA A 103 -4.45 -0.09 -9.03
N THR A 104 -5.02 0.36 -10.14
CA THR A 104 -6.29 1.12 -10.12
C THR A 104 -7.36 0.31 -10.83
N GLN A 105 -8.62 0.60 -10.52
CA GLN A 105 -9.78 -0.04 -11.14
C GLN A 105 -9.78 0.01 -12.69
N SER A 106 -9.02 0.94 -13.30
CA SER A 106 -8.83 1.07 -14.76
C SER A 106 -7.85 0.07 -15.39
N GLY A 107 -7.38 -0.95 -14.66
CA GLY A 107 -6.82 -2.18 -15.25
C GLY A 107 -5.30 -2.22 -15.50
N GLY A 108 -4.56 -1.18 -15.12
CA GLY A 108 -3.09 -1.18 -15.20
C GLY A 108 -2.44 -1.47 -13.85
N ASN A 109 -1.90 -2.69 -13.66
CA ASN A 109 -0.92 -2.95 -12.59
C ASN A 109 0.40 -2.30 -13.00
N LYS A 110 0.59 -1.03 -12.66
CA LYS A 110 1.84 -0.34 -12.98
C LYS A 110 2.77 -0.41 -11.78
N ASP A 111 4.02 -0.76 -12.05
CA ASP A 111 5.05 -0.67 -11.04
C ASP A 111 5.48 0.79 -10.89
N TYR A 112 5.29 1.33 -9.70
CA TYR A 112 5.65 2.70 -9.36
C TYR A 112 6.82 2.75 -8.37
N SER A 113 7.39 1.59 -8.00
CA SER A 113 8.63 1.51 -7.24
C SER A 113 9.76 1.07 -8.17
N PRO A 114 10.82 1.88 -8.39
CA PRO A 114 11.92 1.52 -9.29
C PRO A 114 12.76 0.31 -8.82
N GLY A 115 12.39 -0.32 -7.71
CA GLY A 115 13.00 -1.52 -7.14
C GLY A 115 12.56 -1.75 -5.69
N PRO A 116 13.00 -2.86 -5.05
CA PRO A 116 12.81 -3.08 -3.63
C PRO A 116 13.49 -1.99 -2.81
N LYS A 117 12.83 -1.50 -1.75
CA LYS A 117 13.38 -0.56 -0.78
C LYS A 117 13.72 -1.31 0.50
N SER A 118 14.95 -1.16 0.98
CA SER A 118 15.37 -1.72 2.27
C SER A 118 14.54 -1.11 3.39
N MET A 119 14.08 -1.95 4.31
CA MET A 119 13.48 -1.51 5.58
C MET A 119 14.56 -1.11 6.56
N HIS A 120 14.36 0.00 7.27
CA HIS A 120 15.22 0.32 8.40
C HIS A 120 15.14 -0.84 9.40
N PRO A 121 16.27 -1.24 10.03
CA PRO A 121 16.26 -2.22 11.09
C PRO A 121 15.28 -1.77 12.17
N TRP A 122 14.27 -2.58 12.43
CA TRP A 122 13.25 -2.29 13.42
C TRP A 122 13.90 -2.35 14.80
N VAL A 123 14.09 -1.21 15.46
CA VAL A 123 14.45 -1.20 16.88
C VAL A 123 13.13 -1.36 17.64
N ALA A 124 12.69 -2.60 17.84
CA ALA A 124 11.59 -2.89 18.76
C ALA A 124 11.97 -2.35 20.14
N ARG A 125 11.49 -1.17 20.51
CA ARG A 125 11.41 -0.82 21.93
C ARG A 125 10.17 -1.53 22.46
N PHE A 126 10.43 -2.55 23.26
CA PHE A 126 9.45 -3.31 24.03
C PHE A 126 8.67 -2.41 24.98
#